data_AF-A0A1B8TFD5-F1
#
_entry.id   AF-A0A1B8TFD5-F1
#
_cell.length_a   1.000
_cell.length_b   1.000
_cell.length_c   1.000
_cell.angle_alpha   90.00
_cell.angle_beta   90.00
_cell.angle_gamma   90.00
#
_symmetry.space_group_name_H-M   'P 1'
#
loop_
_entity.id
_entity.type
_entity.pdbx_description
1 polymer ?
#
loop_
_entity_poly.entity_id
_entity_poly.type
_entity_poly.pdbx_seq_one_letter_code
_entity_poly.pdbx_strand_id
1 'polypeptide(L)'
;MAGVTLEYDVSRVMEALQSAADLLRNPVPMFRDMGEYMLLALDARFESQTAPDGTPWQALSPSYQKRKRKNQDKILVLDGYLKNTIRYQVSENELAVGTNRLYAAIHQFGGEIQIAARSQQAYFHHDAKSNEIAPRFANKRKANFSQWVTLGPYTIKIPARPWLGTSTEDDDELLAIAYKHLDKAFSGTGS
;
A
#
# COMPACT_ATOMS: atom_id res chain seq x y z
N MET A 1 -61.67 30.70 -27.16
CA MET A 1 -60.55 31.05 -26.27
C MET A 1 -59.26 30.91 -27.08
N ALA A 2 -58.51 31.99 -27.28
CA ALA A 2 -57.23 31.93 -27.96
C ALA A 2 -56.18 31.47 -26.95
N GLY A 3 -55.50 30.35 -27.24
CA GLY A 3 -54.42 29.81 -26.41
C GLY A 3 -53.16 29.62 -27.26
N VAL A 4 -52.00 29.87 -26.66
CA VAL A 4 -50.69 29.53 -27.21
C VAL A 4 -50.21 28.25 -26.53
N THR A 5 -49.81 27.26 -27.33
CA THR A 5 -49.16 26.03 -26.87
C THR A 5 -47.75 26.02 -27.43
N LEU A 6 -46.76 25.75 -26.57
CA LEU A 6 -45.37 25.53 -26.96
C LEU A 6 -45.05 24.05 -26.75
N GLU A 7 -44.65 23.38 -27.82
CA GLU A 7 -44.11 22.02 -27.77
C GLU A 7 -42.59 22.09 -27.83
N TYR A 8 -41.91 21.39 -26.91
CA TYR A 8 -40.46 21.33 -26.85
C TYR A 8 -39.98 19.97 -27.32
N ASP A 9 -39.01 19.95 -28.24
CA ASP A 9 -38.30 18.73 -28.61
C ASP A 9 -37.29 18.36 -27.52
N VAL A 10 -37.58 17.27 -26.80
CA VAL A 10 -36.75 16.74 -25.72
C VAL A 10 -35.92 15.52 -26.15
N SER A 11 -35.89 15.19 -27.44
CA SER A 11 -35.20 13.98 -27.95
C SER A 11 -33.72 13.97 -27.58
N ARG A 12 -33.04 15.13 -27.70
CA ARG A 12 -31.64 15.29 -27.30
C ARG A 12 -31.38 15.02 -25.82
N VAL A 13 -32.33 15.39 -24.95
CA VAL A 13 -32.22 15.14 -23.51
C VAL A 13 -32.32 13.64 -23.24
N MET A 14 -33.25 12.96 -23.91
CA MET A 14 -33.42 11.51 -23.76
C MET A 14 -32.22 10.73 -24.31
N GLU A 15 -31.65 11.14 -25.43
CA GLU A 15 -30.41 10.58 -25.98
C GLU A 15 -29.24 10.70 -24.99
N ALA A 16 -29.04 11.90 -24.42
CA ALA A 16 -27.98 12.16 -23.45
C ALA A 16 -28.14 11.32 -22.17
N LEU A 17 -29.37 11.18 -21.67
CA LEU A 17 -29.68 10.31 -20.52
C LEU A 17 -29.45 8.82 -20.84
N GLN A 18 -29.78 8.38 -22.05
CA GLN A 18 -29.53 7.00 -22.49
C GLN A 18 -28.03 6.71 -22.56
N SER A 19 -27.22 7.63 -23.11
CA SER A 19 -25.76 7.51 -23.13
C SER A 19 -25.16 7.46 -21.73
N ALA A 20 -25.65 8.28 -20.79
CA ALA A 20 -25.23 8.21 -19.40
C ALA A 20 -25.63 6.88 -18.73
N ALA A 21 -26.83 6.37 -19.00
CA ALA A 21 -27.27 5.07 -18.50
C ALA A 21 -26.41 3.92 -19.06
N ASP A 22 -25.99 4.00 -20.32
CA ASP A 22 -25.13 2.99 -20.94
C ASP A 22 -23.69 3.02 -20.38
N LEU A 23 -23.16 4.21 -20.06
CA LEU A 23 -21.92 4.34 -19.29
C LEU A 23 -22.04 3.66 -17.93
N LEU A 24 -23.14 3.89 -17.19
CA LEU A 24 -23.35 3.27 -15.88
C LEU A 24 -23.55 1.75 -15.95
N ARG A 25 -24.03 1.23 -17.09
CA ARG A 25 -24.11 -0.22 -17.36
C ARG A 25 -22.74 -0.83 -17.69
N ASN A 26 -21.80 -0.05 -18.20
CA ASN A 26 -20.45 -0.48 -18.51
C ASN A 26 -19.41 0.56 -18.06
N PRO A 27 -19.17 0.68 -16.74
CA PRO A 27 -18.25 1.67 -16.17
C PRO A 27 -16.77 1.29 -16.37
N VAL A 28 -16.48 0.16 -17.03
CA VAL A 28 -15.11 -0.36 -17.22
C VAL A 28 -14.13 0.68 -17.78
N PRO A 29 -14.47 1.50 -18.81
CA PRO A 29 -13.56 2.54 -19.30
C PRO A 29 -13.23 3.58 -18.22
N MET A 30 -14.23 4.04 -17.47
CA MET A 30 -14.05 4.98 -16.37
C MET A 30 -13.19 4.38 -15.24
N PHE A 31 -13.44 3.12 -14.87
CA PHE A 31 -12.66 2.43 -13.85
C PHE A 31 -11.21 2.17 -14.27
N ARG A 32 -10.93 2.00 -15.57
CA ARG A 32 -9.54 1.92 -16.06
C ARG A 32 -8.80 3.22 -15.85
N ASP A 33 -9.40 4.35 -16.23
CA ASP A 33 -8.80 5.68 -16.03
C ASP A 33 -8.58 5.95 -14.53
N MET A 34 -9.56 5.62 -13.67
CA MET A 34 -9.42 5.70 -12.22
C MET A 34 -8.30 4.79 -11.68
N GLY A 35 -8.20 3.57 -12.18
CA GLY A 35 -7.15 2.62 -11.80
C GLY A 35 -5.75 3.09 -12.20
N GLU A 36 -5.61 3.68 -13.38
CA GLU A 36 -4.36 4.29 -13.84
C GLU A 36 -3.95 5.48 -12.97
N TYR A 37 -4.89 6.37 -12.66
CA TYR A 37 -4.68 7.44 -11.70
C TYR A 37 -4.21 6.90 -10.34
N MET A 38 -4.89 5.89 -9.80
CA MET A 38 -4.53 5.30 -8.51
C MET A 38 -3.10 4.73 -8.49
N LEU A 39 -2.62 4.15 -9.60
CA LEU A 39 -1.23 3.71 -9.68
C LEU A 39 -0.25 4.88 -9.60
N LEU A 40 -0.54 6.01 -10.26
CA LEU A 40 0.28 7.22 -10.20
C LEU A 40 0.29 7.82 -8.80
N ALA A 41 -0.88 7.95 -8.17
CA ALA A 41 -1.01 8.45 -6.81
C ALA A 41 -0.25 7.58 -5.80
N LEU A 42 -0.36 6.25 -5.92
CA LEU A 42 0.41 5.32 -5.09
C LEU A 42 1.92 5.49 -5.33
N ASP A 43 2.35 5.69 -6.58
CA ASP A 43 3.76 5.92 -6.88
C ASP A 43 4.27 7.18 -6.18
N ALA A 44 3.53 8.29 -6.29
CA ALA A 44 3.84 9.56 -5.64
C ALA A 44 3.94 9.42 -4.11
N ARG A 45 3.03 8.66 -3.48
CA ARG A 45 3.08 8.39 -2.03
C ARG A 45 4.34 7.63 -1.60
N PHE A 46 4.81 6.67 -2.41
CA PHE A 46 6.07 5.99 -2.14
C PHE A 46 7.29 6.92 -2.29
N GLU A 47 7.20 7.92 -3.16
CA GLU A 47 8.25 8.92 -3.34
C GLU A 47 8.28 9.95 -2.21
N SER A 48 7.11 10.49 -1.83
CA SER A 48 6.95 11.41 -0.71
C SER A 48 7.09 10.73 0.66
N GLN A 49 6.92 9.41 0.70
CA GLN A 49 6.88 8.60 1.93
C GLN A 49 5.76 9.02 2.88
N THR A 50 4.58 9.31 2.32
CA THR A 50 3.39 9.75 3.05
C THR A 50 2.24 8.78 2.89
N ALA A 51 1.38 8.74 3.90
CA ALA A 51 0.11 8.04 3.86
C ALA A 51 -0.95 8.83 3.06
N PRO A 52 -2.09 8.22 2.71
CA PRO A 52 -3.18 8.89 2.00
C PRO A 52 -3.71 10.12 2.74
N ASP A 53 -3.67 10.16 4.06
CA ASP A 53 -4.06 11.35 4.84
C ASP A 53 -2.99 12.46 4.87
N GLY A 54 -1.90 12.30 4.11
CA GLY A 54 -0.76 13.21 4.06
C GLY A 54 0.24 13.03 5.20
N THR A 55 -0.01 12.15 6.18
CA THR A 55 0.92 11.95 7.29
C THR A 55 2.20 11.25 6.82
N PRO A 56 3.40 11.76 7.17
CA PRO A 56 4.64 11.06 6.87
C PRO A 56 4.69 9.68 7.52
N TRP A 57 5.16 8.67 6.80
CA TRP A 57 5.34 7.34 7.35
C TRP A 57 6.31 7.34 8.51
N GLN A 58 6.08 6.44 9.47
CA GLN A 58 7.00 6.29 10.58
C GLN A 58 8.41 5.96 10.10
N ALA A 59 9.34 6.85 10.48
CA ALA A 59 10.74 6.80 10.11
C ALA A 59 11.40 5.46 10.47
N LEU A 60 12.41 5.08 9.67
CA LEU A 60 13.27 3.96 10.01
C LEU A 60 14.12 4.31 11.25
N SER A 61 14.36 3.34 12.12
CA SER A 61 15.31 3.54 13.22
C SER A 61 16.70 3.87 12.67
N PRO A 62 17.48 4.78 13.29
CA PRO A 62 18.81 5.15 12.80
C PRO A 62 19.76 3.96 12.65
N SER A 63 19.66 2.97 13.54
CA SER A 63 20.47 1.75 13.49
C SER A 63 20.14 0.87 12.29
N TYR A 64 18.85 0.70 11.97
CA TYR A 64 18.42 -0.02 10.78
C TYR A 64 18.83 0.72 9.51
N GLN A 65 18.62 2.04 9.47
CA GLN A 65 18.94 2.87 8.31
C GLN A 65 20.42 2.74 7.89
N LYS A 66 21.34 2.81 8.86
CA LYS A 66 22.79 2.62 8.64
C LYS A 66 23.17 1.24 8.10
N ARG A 67 22.40 0.21 8.44
CA ARG A 67 22.64 -1.18 7.99
C ARG A 67 21.90 -1.53 6.71
N LYS A 68 20.99 -0.67 6.25
CA LYS A 68 20.15 -0.94 5.10
C LYS A 68 21.02 -0.94 3.84
N ARG A 69 20.99 -2.05 3.10
CA ARG A 69 21.91 -2.28 1.97
C ARG A 69 21.64 -1.37 0.75
N LYS A 70 20.37 -1.01 0.53
CA LYS A 70 19.90 -0.22 -0.62
C LYS A 70 18.84 0.77 -0.19
N ASN A 71 18.71 1.89 -0.92
CA ASN A 71 17.67 2.89 -0.72
C ASN A 71 17.60 3.34 0.76
N GLN A 72 18.75 3.71 1.35
CA GLN A 72 18.86 3.97 2.81
C GLN A 72 17.90 5.05 3.30
N ASP A 73 17.59 6.00 2.43
CA ASP A 73 16.69 7.14 2.60
C ASP A 73 15.20 6.82 2.37
N LYS A 74 14.87 5.65 1.81
CA LYS A 74 13.49 5.30 1.45
C LYS A 74 12.84 4.33 2.43
N ILE A 75 11.63 4.62 2.87
CA ILE A 75 10.79 3.74 3.67
C ILE A 75 9.99 2.81 2.73
N LEU A 76 9.70 1.58 3.17
CA LEU A 76 9.02 0.52 2.39
C LEU A 76 9.69 0.07 1.07
N VAL A 77 10.84 0.64 0.70
CA VAL A 77 11.57 0.30 -0.53
C VAL A 77 12.95 -0.26 -0.18
N LEU A 78 13.14 -1.58 -0.30
CA LEU A 78 14.48 -2.19 -0.31
C LEU A 78 14.91 -2.49 -1.74
N ASP A 79 14.22 -3.43 -2.39
CA ASP A 79 14.38 -3.75 -3.81
C ASP A 79 13.20 -3.24 -4.67
N GLY A 80 12.21 -2.60 -4.04
CA GLY A 80 11.05 -2.00 -4.73
C GLY A 80 9.92 -2.97 -5.05
N TYR A 81 9.98 -4.23 -4.62
CA TYR A 81 8.95 -5.23 -4.95
C TYR A 81 7.53 -4.82 -4.56
N LEU A 82 7.33 -4.14 -3.43
CA LEU A 82 6.00 -3.69 -3.03
C LEU A 82 5.46 -2.68 -4.05
N LYS A 83 6.09 -1.50 -4.15
CA LYS A 83 5.79 -0.43 -5.11
C LYS A 83 5.58 -0.97 -6.53
N ASN A 84 6.54 -1.75 -7.04
CA ASN A 84 6.57 -2.19 -8.43
C ASN A 84 5.56 -3.29 -8.77
N THR A 85 4.90 -3.91 -7.78
CA THR A 85 3.92 -4.99 -7.99
C THR A 85 2.51 -4.62 -7.51
N ILE A 86 2.25 -3.34 -7.29
CA ILE A 86 0.89 -2.83 -7.15
C ILE A 86 0.24 -2.86 -8.54
N ARG A 87 -0.99 -3.36 -8.61
CA ARG A 87 -1.81 -3.46 -9.83
C ARG A 87 -3.24 -3.08 -9.50
N TYR A 88 -4.00 -2.71 -10.52
CA TYR A 88 -5.44 -2.62 -10.43
C TYR A 88 -6.11 -3.71 -11.28
N GLN A 89 -7.32 -4.06 -10.91
CA GLN A 89 -8.21 -4.98 -11.63
C GLN A 89 -9.56 -4.30 -11.78
N VAL A 90 -10.14 -4.43 -12.97
CA VAL A 90 -11.45 -3.86 -13.29
C VAL A 90 -12.40 -5.00 -13.64
N SER A 91 -13.58 -4.99 -13.04
CA SER A 91 -14.72 -5.83 -13.41
C SER A 91 -15.91 -4.94 -13.77
N GLU A 92 -17.06 -5.54 -14.08
CA GLU A 92 -18.28 -4.81 -14.48
C GLU A 92 -18.68 -3.73 -13.48
N ASN A 93 -18.56 -4.00 -12.18
CA ASN A 93 -19.03 -3.10 -11.12
C ASN A 93 -17.96 -2.79 -10.05
N GLU A 94 -16.69 -3.14 -10.28
CA GLU A 94 -15.65 -3.00 -9.27
C GLU A 94 -14.31 -2.57 -9.88
N LEU A 95 -13.65 -1.64 -9.18
CA LEU A 95 -12.23 -1.34 -9.32
C LEU A 95 -11.52 -1.79 -8.03
N ALA A 96 -10.62 -2.76 -8.15
CA ALA A 96 -9.78 -3.22 -7.05
C ALA A 96 -8.33 -2.82 -7.29
N VAL A 97 -7.64 -2.28 -6.27
CA VAL A 97 -6.22 -1.90 -6.34
C VAL A 97 -5.45 -2.58 -5.21
N GLY A 98 -4.33 -3.20 -5.53
CA GLY A 98 -3.54 -3.90 -4.52
C GLY A 98 -2.35 -4.68 -5.05
N THR A 99 -1.85 -5.61 -4.23
CA THR A 99 -0.67 -6.41 -4.53
C THR A 99 -0.74 -7.76 -3.83
N ASN A 100 -0.06 -8.77 -4.37
CA ASN A 100 0.00 -10.13 -3.80
C ASN A 100 1.15 -10.32 -2.79
N ARG A 101 1.84 -9.25 -2.38
CA ARG A 101 2.94 -9.34 -1.41
C ARG A 101 2.39 -9.61 -0.01
N LEU A 102 2.75 -10.74 0.57
CA LEU A 102 2.31 -11.15 1.92
C LEU A 102 2.56 -10.07 2.99
N TYR A 103 3.68 -9.36 2.89
CA TYR A 103 4.06 -8.32 3.84
C TYR A 103 3.39 -6.96 3.58
N ALA A 104 2.57 -6.83 2.52
CA ALA A 104 1.88 -5.59 2.21
C ALA A 104 0.84 -5.23 3.30
N ALA A 105 0.10 -6.23 3.79
CA ALA A 105 -0.92 -6.06 4.82
C ALA A 105 -0.31 -5.59 6.14
N ILE A 106 0.79 -6.20 6.59
CA ILE A 106 1.44 -5.80 7.85
C ILE A 106 2.03 -4.39 7.77
N HIS A 107 2.43 -3.92 6.58
CA HIS A 107 2.84 -2.53 6.40
C HIS A 107 1.65 -1.57 6.29
N GLN A 108 0.53 -1.99 5.72
CA GLN A 108 -0.68 -1.18 5.67
C GLN A 108 -1.26 -0.94 7.07
N PHE A 109 -1.47 -2.01 7.83
CA PHE A 109 -2.22 -1.96 9.09
C PHE A 109 -1.32 -1.91 10.33
N GLY A 110 -0.02 -2.20 10.20
CA GLY A 110 0.84 -2.48 11.33
C GLY A 110 0.49 -3.83 11.97
N GLY A 111 1.17 -4.15 13.07
CA GLY A 111 0.82 -5.33 13.87
C GLY A 111 1.91 -5.71 14.86
N GLU A 112 1.65 -6.81 15.57
CA GLU A 112 2.54 -7.31 16.61
C GLU A 112 2.89 -8.77 16.37
N ILE A 113 4.16 -9.12 16.55
CA ILE A 113 4.62 -10.51 16.56
C ILE A 113 4.95 -10.87 18.00
N GLN A 114 4.20 -11.82 18.55
CA GLN A 114 4.43 -12.34 19.89
C GLN A 114 5.45 -13.48 19.83
N ILE A 115 6.58 -13.31 20.53
CA ILE A 115 7.61 -14.33 20.67
C ILE A 115 7.49 -14.95 22.05
N ALA A 116 7.17 -16.24 22.09
CA ALA A 116 7.10 -17.01 23.33
C ALA A 116 8.49 -17.14 23.97
N ALA A 117 8.51 -17.34 25.29
CA ALA A 117 9.74 -17.62 26.02
C ALA A 117 10.42 -18.87 25.45
N ARG A 118 11.74 -18.83 25.30
CA ARG A 118 12.51 -19.98 24.84
C ARG A 118 13.87 -20.04 25.51
N SER A 119 14.34 -21.25 25.73
CA SER A 119 15.70 -21.52 26.21
C SER A 119 16.50 -22.15 25.09
N GLN A 120 17.70 -21.64 24.83
CA GLN A 120 18.61 -22.20 23.83
C GLN A 120 20.01 -22.33 24.42
N GLN A 121 20.71 -23.41 24.09
CA GLN A 121 22.14 -23.52 24.41
C GLN A 121 22.93 -22.55 23.53
N ALA A 122 23.60 -21.61 24.17
CA ALA A 122 24.57 -20.72 23.56
C ALA A 122 25.98 -21.26 23.81
N TYR A 123 26.81 -21.19 22.78
CA TYR A 123 28.15 -21.74 22.77
C TYR A 123 29.17 -20.59 22.77
N PHE A 124 30.24 -20.73 23.56
CA PHE A 124 31.27 -19.71 23.76
C PHE A 124 32.67 -20.34 23.81
N HIS A 125 33.68 -19.49 23.72
CA HIS A 125 35.03 -19.84 24.11
C HIS A 125 35.25 -19.49 25.58
N HIS A 126 35.83 -20.40 26.34
CA HIS A 126 36.27 -20.21 27.73
C HIS A 126 37.78 -20.40 27.78
N ASP A 127 38.48 -19.48 28.43
CA ASP A 127 39.91 -19.63 28.69
C ASP A 127 40.10 -20.26 30.07
N ALA A 128 40.61 -21.49 30.11
CA ALA A 128 40.82 -22.23 31.33
C ALA A 128 41.91 -21.61 32.24
N LYS A 129 42.78 -20.73 31.72
CA LYS A 129 43.86 -20.10 32.49
C LYS A 129 43.40 -18.85 33.24
N SER A 130 42.60 -18.00 32.61
CA SER A 130 42.02 -16.80 33.24
C SER A 130 40.65 -17.06 33.86
N ASN A 131 40.03 -18.21 33.55
CA ASN A 131 38.67 -18.58 33.90
C ASN A 131 37.60 -17.62 33.35
N GLU A 132 37.91 -16.91 32.26
CA GLU A 132 37.01 -15.96 31.63
C GLU A 132 36.26 -16.59 30.45
N ILE A 133 34.99 -16.20 30.27
CA ILE A 133 34.18 -16.58 29.10
C ILE A 133 34.19 -15.42 28.10
N ALA A 134 34.52 -15.71 26.85
CA ALA A 134 34.54 -14.71 25.79
C ALA A 134 33.13 -14.11 25.57
N PRO A 135 32.99 -12.79 25.36
CA PRO A 135 31.69 -12.12 25.20
C PRO A 135 31.01 -12.41 23.85
N ARG A 136 31.68 -13.13 22.94
CA ARG A 136 31.17 -13.45 21.60
C ARG A 136 30.73 -14.90 21.54
N PHE A 137 29.60 -15.12 20.88
CA PHE A 137 29.15 -16.47 20.55
C PHE A 137 30.15 -17.19 19.63
N ALA A 138 30.36 -18.47 19.90
CA ALA A 138 31.21 -19.37 19.13
C ALA A 138 30.37 -20.41 18.39
N ASN A 139 30.90 -20.93 17.28
CA ASN A 139 30.28 -22.07 16.61
C ASN A 139 30.41 -23.31 17.50
N LYS A 140 29.33 -24.11 17.61
CA LYS A 140 29.29 -25.34 18.43
C LYS A 140 30.49 -26.27 18.24
N ARG A 141 31.00 -26.44 17.01
CA ARG A 141 32.15 -27.33 16.73
C ARG A 141 33.50 -26.77 17.23
N LYS A 142 33.58 -25.47 17.50
CA LYS A 142 34.79 -24.78 17.95
C LYS A 142 34.72 -24.33 19.41
N ALA A 143 33.51 -24.28 19.97
CA ALA A 143 33.28 -23.91 21.35
C ALA A 143 33.75 -24.99 22.32
N ASN A 144 34.30 -24.56 23.44
CA ASN A 144 34.67 -25.41 24.57
C ASN A 144 33.80 -25.14 25.80
N PHE A 145 32.85 -24.19 25.71
CA PHE A 145 31.89 -23.89 26.75
C PHE A 145 30.49 -23.70 26.17
N SER A 146 29.46 -24.11 26.91
CA SER A 146 28.07 -23.86 26.58
C SER A 146 27.25 -23.54 27.82
N GLN A 147 26.32 -22.60 27.70
CA GLN A 147 25.36 -22.29 28.74
C GLN A 147 23.96 -22.18 28.15
N TRP A 148 22.96 -22.55 28.94
CA TRP A 148 21.57 -22.28 28.60
C TRP A 148 21.27 -20.80 28.76
N VAL A 149 20.78 -20.16 27.71
CA VAL A 149 20.30 -18.77 27.74
C VAL A 149 18.79 -18.79 27.54
N THR A 150 18.08 -18.24 28.51
CA THR A 150 16.63 -18.12 28.49
C THR A 150 16.25 -16.71 28.06
N LEU A 151 15.46 -16.63 26.99
CA LEU A 151 14.80 -15.40 26.56
C LEU A 151 13.36 -15.45 27.07
N GLY A 152 12.98 -14.44 27.86
CA GLY A 152 11.59 -14.23 28.25
C GLY A 152 10.69 -13.94 27.03
N PRO A 153 9.37 -13.98 27.19
CA PRO A 153 8.47 -13.63 26.10
C PRO A 153 8.63 -12.15 25.78
N TYR A 154 8.56 -11.79 24.50
CA TYR A 154 8.60 -10.39 24.08
C TYR A 154 7.80 -10.16 22.80
N THR A 155 7.35 -8.92 22.63
CA THR A 155 6.55 -8.49 21.49
C THR A 155 7.37 -7.63 20.56
N ILE A 156 7.35 -7.95 19.26
CA ILE A 156 7.89 -7.09 18.22
C ILE A 156 6.74 -6.26 17.64
N LYS A 157 6.80 -4.94 17.82
CA LYS A 157 5.82 -4.01 17.25
C LYS A 157 6.26 -3.58 15.85
N ILE A 158 5.40 -3.77 14.86
CA ILE A 158 5.58 -3.34 13.48
C ILE A 158 4.66 -2.13 13.27
N PRO A 159 5.21 -0.94 13.01
CA PRO A 159 4.38 0.24 12.82
C PRO A 159 3.66 0.20 11.48
N ALA A 160 2.44 0.73 11.47
CA ALA A 160 1.68 0.98 10.26
C ALA A 160 2.38 2.06 9.42
N ARG A 161 2.38 1.85 8.12
CA ARG A 161 2.83 2.78 7.09
C ARG A 161 1.80 2.70 5.96
N PRO A 162 0.59 3.25 6.19
CA PRO A 162 -0.51 3.11 5.25
C PRO A 162 -0.09 3.69 3.91
N TRP A 163 -0.13 2.88 2.87
CA TRP A 163 0.26 3.27 1.52
C TRP A 163 -0.92 3.16 0.56
N LEU A 164 -1.88 2.28 0.87
CA LEU A 164 -3.12 2.09 0.12
C LEU A 164 -4.26 2.91 0.74
N GLY A 165 -5.08 3.52 -0.11
CA GLY A 165 -6.23 4.36 0.26
C GLY A 165 -6.35 5.57 -0.67
N THR A 166 -7.35 6.41 -0.42
CA THR A 166 -7.54 7.70 -1.09
C THR A 166 -7.35 8.84 -0.10
N SER A 167 -6.72 9.92 -0.56
CA SER A 167 -6.73 11.22 0.08
C SER A 167 -7.93 12.02 -0.43
N THR A 168 -8.16 13.21 0.14
CA THR A 168 -9.14 14.15 -0.43
C THR A 168 -8.81 14.55 -1.87
N GLU A 169 -7.54 14.74 -2.20
CA GLU A 169 -7.11 15.05 -3.57
C GLU A 169 -7.37 13.87 -4.52
N ASP A 170 -7.18 12.64 -4.05
CA ASP A 170 -7.50 11.45 -4.84
C ASP A 170 -9.00 11.33 -5.09
N ASP A 171 -9.82 11.56 -4.06
CA ASP A 171 -11.28 11.52 -4.20
C ASP A 171 -11.76 12.58 -5.22
N ASP A 172 -11.17 13.79 -5.19
CA ASP A 172 -11.48 14.86 -6.14
C ASP A 172 -11.08 14.50 -7.58
N GLU A 173 -9.91 13.89 -7.78
CA GLU A 173 -9.44 13.43 -9.10
C GLU A 173 -10.27 12.26 -9.62
N LEU A 174 -10.65 11.31 -8.76
CA LEU A 174 -11.56 10.22 -9.13
C LEU A 174 -12.94 10.77 -9.53
N LEU A 175 -13.46 11.77 -8.82
CA LEU A 175 -14.69 12.46 -9.20
C LEU A 175 -14.52 13.23 -10.52
N ALA A 176 -13.38 13.88 -10.75
CA ALA A 176 -13.09 14.57 -12.00
C ALA A 176 -13.07 13.61 -13.19
N ILE A 177 -12.49 12.41 -13.03
CA ILE A 177 -12.53 11.34 -14.02
C ILE A 177 -13.99 10.92 -14.28
N ALA A 178 -14.79 10.71 -13.24
CA ALA A 178 -16.20 10.36 -13.40
C ALA A 178 -16.98 11.44 -14.17
N TYR A 179 -16.79 12.72 -13.83
CA TYR A 179 -17.43 13.84 -14.52
C TYR A 179 -17.02 13.91 -15.99
N LYS A 180 -15.74 13.69 -16.30
CA LYS A 180 -15.26 13.68 -17.68
C LYS A 180 -15.96 12.60 -18.52
N HIS A 181 -16.17 11.41 -17.96
CA HIS A 181 -16.88 10.33 -18.66
C HIS A 181 -18.37 10.64 -18.84
N LEU A 182 -19.01 11.24 -17.83
CA LEU A 182 -20.40 11.69 -17.93
C LEU A 182 -20.57 12.82 -18.96
N ASP A 183 -19.66 13.79 -18.99
CA ASP A 183 -19.68 14.89 -19.97
C ASP A 183 -19.48 14.37 -21.41
N LYS A 184 -18.58 13.39 -21.60
CA LYS A 184 -18.44 12.70 -22.89
C LYS A 184 -19.73 11.99 -23.30
N ALA A 185 -20.42 11.36 -22.35
CA ALA A 185 -21.71 10.71 -22.60
C ALA A 185 -22.80 11.72 -22.97
N PHE A 186 -22.87 12.86 -22.30
CA PHE A 186 -23.87 13.89 -22.57
C PHE A 186 -23.61 14.69 -23.86
N SER A 187 -22.36 14.88 -24.24
CA SER A 187 -21.98 15.62 -25.45
C SER A 187 -22.12 14.79 -26.74
N GLY A 188 -22.45 13.50 -26.65
CA GLY A 188 -22.59 12.61 -27.82
C GLY A 188 -21.28 12.34 -28.56
N THR A 189 -20.14 12.73 -27.99
CA THR A 189 -18.81 12.48 -28.57
C THR A 189 -18.33 11.07 -28.21
N GLY A 190 -19.11 10.06 -28.60
CA GLY A 190 -18.71 8.67 -28.57
C GLY A 190 -17.73 8.36 -29.71
N SER A 191 -16.43 8.44 -29.42
CA SER A 191 -15.42 7.61 -30.11
C SER A 191 -15.10 6.40 -29.25
#